data_AF-A0A0N9ZGS8-F1
#
_entry.id   AF-A0A0N9ZGS8-F1
#
_cell.length_a   1.000
_cell.length_b   1.000
_cell.length_c   1.000
_cell.angle_alpha   90.00
_cell.angle_beta   90.00
_cell.angle_gamma   90.00
#
_symmetry.space_group_name_H-M   'P 1'
#
loop_
_entity.id
_entity.type
_entity.pdbx_description
1 polymer ?
#
loop_
_entity_poly.entity_id
_entity_poly.type
_entity_poly.pdbx_seq_one_letter_code
_entity_poly.pdbx_strand_id
1 'polypeptide(L)'
;MPQWLFDLDDARPVQMPARLPSILRNHRHDLHNRLMSGGGAALQDSDLLDLVVGRALPRADVRSLVERLLHTFGDYSTTISAPVARLLQIDGMTLEAAQELKLIEASAHRLARARVLTLPILSSWNAVVDYCHTVLSHCGIERLHVLYLDRKNRLIVDEVAAQGTVDHVPVRTAMQK
;
A
#
# COMPACT_ATOMS: atom_id res chain seq x y z
N MET A 1 25.26 -61.04 -27.82
CA MET A 1 24.75 -59.83 -27.14
C MET A 1 23.53 -60.24 -26.34
N PRO A 2 23.51 -60.06 -25.02
CA PRO A 2 22.42 -60.59 -24.21
C PRO A 2 21.20 -59.64 -24.26
N GLN A 3 19.99 -60.22 -24.27
CA GLN A 3 18.71 -59.58 -24.59
C GLN A 3 18.11 -58.68 -23.49
N TRP A 4 18.87 -58.28 -22.47
CA TRP A 4 18.35 -57.58 -21.28
C TRP A 4 18.61 -56.07 -21.24
N LEU A 5 18.67 -55.36 -22.38
CA LEU A 5 19.07 -53.95 -22.32
C LEU A 5 17.93 -52.94 -22.09
N PHE A 6 16.68 -53.15 -22.53
CA PHE A 6 15.58 -52.21 -22.20
C PHE A 6 14.20 -52.89 -22.32
N ASP A 7 13.64 -53.38 -21.22
CA ASP A 7 12.19 -53.63 -21.13
C ASP A 7 11.47 -52.27 -21.04
N LEU A 8 11.06 -51.75 -22.20
CA LEU A 8 10.29 -50.51 -22.30
C LEU A 8 8.82 -50.67 -21.88
N ASP A 9 8.38 -51.90 -21.61
CA ASP A 9 7.04 -52.20 -21.10
C ASP A 9 6.85 -51.80 -19.63
N ASP A 10 7.94 -51.52 -18.90
CA ASP A 10 7.90 -51.04 -17.51
C ASP A 10 7.98 -49.50 -17.37
N ALA A 11 7.84 -48.76 -18.48
CA ALA A 11 7.78 -47.31 -18.46
C ALA A 11 6.47 -46.82 -17.82
N ARG A 12 6.46 -46.70 -16.49
CA ARG A 12 5.35 -46.06 -15.76
C ARG A 12 5.25 -44.60 -16.21
N PRO A 13 4.06 -44.10 -16.57
CA PRO A 13 3.91 -42.70 -16.92
C PRO A 13 4.36 -41.84 -15.74
N VAL A 14 5.35 -40.98 -15.96
CA VAL A 14 5.74 -39.96 -15.00
C VAL A 14 4.52 -39.07 -14.80
N GLN A 15 3.85 -39.21 -13.66
CA GLN A 15 2.78 -38.30 -13.27
C GLN A 15 3.39 -36.91 -13.10
N MET A 16 3.16 -36.05 -14.08
CA MET A 16 3.48 -34.64 -13.98
C MET A 16 2.74 -34.07 -12.77
N PRO A 17 3.38 -33.23 -11.92
CA PRO A 17 2.71 -32.64 -10.78
C PRO A 17 1.44 -31.93 -11.25
N ALA A 18 0.34 -32.20 -10.54
CA ALA A 18 -0.98 -31.69 -10.87
C ALA A 18 -0.93 -30.21 -11.21
N ARG A 19 -1.55 -29.85 -12.35
CA ARG A 19 -1.85 -28.45 -12.69
C ARG A 19 -2.43 -27.78 -11.44
N LEU A 20 -1.92 -26.60 -11.09
CA LEU A 20 -2.45 -25.78 -10.00
C LEU A 20 -3.98 -25.81 -9.99
N PRO A 21 -4.64 -25.94 -8.82
CA PRO A 21 -6.10 -25.91 -8.75
C PRO A 21 -6.60 -24.64 -9.44
N SER A 22 -7.44 -24.80 -10.47
CA SER A 22 -7.95 -23.70 -11.30
C SER A 22 -8.56 -22.58 -10.48
N ILE A 23 -9.18 -22.92 -9.35
CA ILE A 23 -9.82 -21.99 -8.41
C ILE A 23 -8.84 -20.93 -7.87
N LEU A 24 -7.63 -21.33 -7.45
CA LEU A 24 -6.65 -20.39 -6.89
C LEU A 24 -6.11 -19.43 -7.96
N ARG A 25 -5.87 -19.93 -9.17
CA ARG A 25 -5.48 -19.11 -10.31
C ARG A 25 -6.57 -18.11 -10.69
N ASN A 26 -7.82 -18.57 -10.73
CA ASN A 26 -8.96 -17.73 -11.06
C ASN A 26 -9.13 -16.62 -10.01
N HIS A 27 -9.02 -16.95 -8.71
CA HIS A 27 -9.11 -15.97 -7.64
C HIS A 27 -8.08 -14.83 -7.77
N ARG A 28 -6.79 -15.16 -7.93
CA ARG A 28 -5.75 -14.12 -8.06
C ARG A 28 -5.88 -13.34 -9.37
N HIS A 29 -6.33 -13.98 -10.44
CA HIS A 29 -6.63 -13.29 -11.69
C HIS A 29 -7.74 -12.24 -11.51
N ASP A 30 -8.80 -12.59 -10.78
CA ASP A 30 -9.90 -11.66 -10.48
C ASP A 30 -9.45 -10.50 -9.59
N LEU A 31 -8.60 -10.78 -8.60
CA LEU A 31 -7.99 -9.73 -7.75
C LEU A 31 -7.11 -8.77 -8.58
N HIS A 32 -6.30 -9.29 -9.50
CA HIS A 32 -5.53 -8.45 -10.43
C HIS A 32 -6.44 -7.58 -11.30
N ASN A 33 -7.53 -8.15 -11.85
CA ASN A 33 -8.48 -7.40 -12.67
C ASN A 33 -9.17 -6.28 -11.86
N ARG A 34 -9.54 -6.55 -10.61
CA ARG A 34 -10.09 -5.53 -9.69
C ARG A 34 -9.07 -4.42 -9.40
N LEU A 35 -7.82 -4.78 -9.13
CA LEU A 35 -6.74 -3.81 -8.91
C LEU A 35 -6.52 -2.93 -10.14
N MET A 36 -6.53 -3.50 -11.34
CA MET A 36 -6.28 -2.75 -12.58
C MET A 36 -7.45 -1.84 -12.97
N SER A 37 -8.69 -2.25 -12.67
CA SER A 37 -9.89 -1.47 -13.01
C SER A 37 -10.26 -0.41 -11.97
N GLY A 38 -10.09 -0.71 -10.69
CA GLY A 38 -10.52 0.16 -9.58
C GLY A 38 -9.39 0.64 -8.66
N GLY A 39 -8.13 0.31 -8.96
CA GLY A 39 -6.98 0.70 -8.14
C GLY A 39 -6.97 0.05 -6.76
N GLY A 40 -6.14 0.58 -5.85
CA GLY A 40 -5.99 0.02 -4.50
C GLY A 40 -7.27 0.08 -3.66
N ALA A 41 -8.14 1.07 -3.88
CA ALA A 41 -9.40 1.21 -3.14
C ALA A 41 -10.44 0.13 -3.50
N ALA A 42 -10.26 -0.58 -4.61
CA ALA A 42 -11.12 -1.69 -5.00
C ALA A 42 -10.78 -3.01 -4.32
N LEU A 43 -9.70 -3.06 -3.53
CA LEU A 43 -9.25 -4.24 -2.79
C LEU A 43 -9.36 -4.04 -1.28
N GLN A 44 -9.64 -5.13 -0.57
CA GLN A 44 -9.53 -5.17 0.88
C GLN A 44 -8.08 -5.45 1.32
N ASP A 45 -7.76 -5.20 2.58
CA ASP A 45 -6.44 -5.51 3.15
C ASP A 45 -6.04 -6.97 2.95
N SER A 46 -7.00 -7.89 3.11
CA SER A 46 -6.80 -9.32 2.85
C SER A 46 -6.47 -9.62 1.39
N ASP A 47 -7.13 -8.94 0.46
CA ASP A 47 -6.89 -9.12 -0.97
C ASP A 47 -5.48 -8.65 -1.35
N LEU A 48 -5.05 -7.50 -0.81
CA LEU A 48 -3.70 -6.98 -1.03
C LEU A 48 -2.64 -7.91 -0.45
N LEU A 49 -2.84 -8.45 0.76
CA LEU A 49 -1.91 -9.43 1.34
C LEU A 49 -1.86 -10.72 0.55
N ASP A 50 -2.98 -11.25 0.04
CA ASP A 50 -2.97 -12.45 -0.81
C ASP A 50 -2.11 -12.21 -2.05
N LEU A 51 -2.27 -11.07 -2.72
CA LEU A 51 -1.48 -10.73 -3.90
C LEU A 51 0.02 -10.60 -3.58
N VAL A 52 0.39 -9.96 -2.47
CA VAL A 52 1.80 -9.76 -2.11
C VAL A 52 2.46 -11.08 -1.71
N VAL A 53 1.84 -11.82 -0.78
CA VAL A 53 2.38 -13.10 -0.29
C VAL A 53 2.31 -14.19 -1.37
N GLY A 54 1.25 -14.17 -2.18
CA GLY A 54 1.05 -15.08 -3.31
C GLY A 54 2.09 -14.94 -4.42
N ARG A 55 2.80 -13.81 -4.51
CA ARG A 55 3.97 -13.68 -5.39
C ARG A 55 5.14 -14.57 -4.96
N ALA A 56 5.40 -14.63 -3.65
CA ALA A 56 6.42 -15.52 -3.09
C ALA A 56 5.94 -16.98 -3.05
N LEU A 57 4.63 -17.19 -2.88
CA LEU A 57 4.01 -18.51 -2.73
C LEU A 57 3.00 -18.80 -3.86
N PRO A 58 3.43 -18.88 -5.13
CA PRO A 58 2.52 -18.92 -6.29
C PRO A 58 1.65 -20.18 -6.35
N ARG A 59 2.04 -21.24 -5.65
CA ARG A 59 1.35 -22.53 -5.64
C ARG A 59 0.58 -22.85 -4.36
N ALA A 60 0.73 -22.02 -3.33
CA ALA A 60 0.05 -22.23 -2.06
C ALA A 60 -1.29 -21.51 -2.02
N ASP A 61 -2.25 -22.11 -1.33
CA ASP A 61 -3.40 -21.38 -0.79
C ASP A 61 -2.91 -20.59 0.42
N VAL A 62 -2.94 -19.27 0.32
CA VAL A 62 -2.40 -18.36 1.34
C VAL A 62 -3.51 -17.75 2.20
N ARG A 63 -4.78 -18.12 1.99
CA ARG A 63 -5.91 -17.50 2.68
C ARG A 63 -5.78 -17.56 4.20
N SER A 64 -5.50 -18.75 4.73
CA SER A 64 -5.31 -18.93 6.17
C SER A 64 -4.07 -18.21 6.71
N LEU A 65 -3.01 -18.05 5.90
CA LEU A 65 -1.84 -17.25 6.27
C LEU A 65 -2.21 -15.76 6.36
N VAL A 66 -2.95 -15.24 5.38
CA VAL A 66 -3.44 -13.85 5.37
C VAL A 66 -4.33 -13.57 6.58
N GLU A 67 -5.27 -14.47 6.88
CA GLU A 67 -6.14 -14.36 8.05
C GLU A 67 -5.33 -14.32 9.35
N ARG A 68 -4.32 -15.19 9.51
CA ARG A 68 -3.42 -15.18 10.68
C ARG A 68 -2.61 -13.89 10.78
N LEU A 69 -2.14 -13.35 9.66
CA LEU A 69 -1.39 -12.10 9.62
C LEU A 69 -2.26 -10.94 10.10
N LEU A 70 -3.45 -10.77 9.53
CA LEU A 70 -4.38 -9.72 9.92
C LEU A 70 -4.86 -9.89 11.37
N HIS A 71 -5.11 -11.13 11.80
CA HIS A 71 -5.47 -11.38 13.20
C HIS A 71 -4.33 -10.98 14.17
N THR A 72 -3.07 -11.18 13.78
CA THR A 72 -1.91 -10.91 14.67
C THR A 72 -1.47 -9.45 14.64
N PHE A 73 -1.53 -8.80 13.48
CA PHE A 73 -0.99 -7.46 13.26
C PHE A 73 -2.08 -6.38 13.06
N GLY A 74 -3.35 -6.78 12.87
CA GLY A 74 -4.49 -5.87 12.71
C GLY A 74 -4.79 -5.58 11.25
N ASP A 75 -4.03 -4.65 10.67
CA ASP A 75 -4.28 -4.12 9.32
C ASP A 75 -3.10 -4.36 8.35
N TYR A 76 -3.32 -4.06 7.07
CA TYR A 76 -2.31 -4.19 6.02
C TYR A 76 -1.03 -3.41 6.35
N SER A 77 -1.16 -2.16 6.80
CA SER A 77 -0.03 -1.26 7.04
C SER A 77 0.87 -1.77 8.17
N THR A 78 0.27 -2.21 9.27
CA THR A 78 0.94 -2.76 10.43
C THR A 78 1.57 -4.11 10.11
N THR A 79 0.91 -4.91 9.27
CA THR A 79 1.43 -6.20 8.79
C THR A 79 2.69 -6.00 7.94
N ILE A 80 2.66 -5.14 6.92
CA ILE A 80 3.84 -4.93 6.06
C ILE A 80 5.00 -4.30 6.82
N SER A 81 4.73 -3.53 7.88
CA SER A 81 5.75 -2.92 8.73
C SER A 81 6.23 -3.78 9.90
N ALA A 82 5.60 -4.94 10.15
CA ALA A 82 6.00 -5.82 11.24
C ALA A 82 7.46 -6.30 11.12
N PRO A 83 8.24 -6.40 12.21
CA PRO A 83 9.60 -6.93 12.16
C PRO A 83 9.65 -8.34 11.55
N VAL A 84 10.67 -8.64 10.73
CA VAL A 84 10.81 -9.95 10.06
C VAL A 84 10.79 -11.11 11.06
N ALA A 85 11.44 -10.95 12.22
CA ALA A 85 11.43 -11.95 13.28
C ALA A 85 10.01 -12.28 13.80
N ARG A 86 9.10 -11.30 13.83
CA ARG A 86 7.69 -11.51 14.22
C ARG A 86 6.87 -12.12 13.10
N LEU A 87 7.12 -11.72 11.84
CA LEU A 87 6.48 -12.32 10.68
C LEU A 87 6.78 -13.83 10.59
N LEU A 88 8.05 -14.22 10.80
CA LEU A 88 8.49 -15.61 10.76
C LEU A 88 7.94 -16.49 11.92
N GLN A 89 7.31 -15.90 12.94
CA GLN A 89 6.61 -16.66 13.97
C GLN A 89 5.22 -17.13 13.53
N ILE A 90 4.68 -16.59 12.43
CA ILE A 90 3.38 -16.95 11.90
C ILE A 90 3.49 -18.27 11.12
N ASP A 91 2.65 -19.23 11.48
CA ASP A 91 2.59 -20.51 10.77
C ASP A 91 2.26 -20.31 9.27
N GLY A 92 3.04 -20.96 8.41
CA GLY A 92 2.99 -20.82 6.95
C GLY A 92 3.75 -19.61 6.38
N MET A 93 4.31 -18.72 7.22
CA MET A 93 5.18 -17.64 6.72
C MET A 93 6.54 -18.20 6.30
N THR A 94 7.02 -17.78 5.12
CA THR A 94 8.37 -18.08 4.65
C THR A 94 9.22 -16.81 4.61
N LEU A 95 10.54 -16.97 4.51
CA LEU A 95 11.44 -15.84 4.39
C LEU A 95 11.16 -15.03 3.12
N GLU A 96 10.85 -15.70 2.00
CA GLU A 96 10.53 -15.08 0.71
C GLU A 96 9.25 -14.24 0.79
N ALA A 97 8.21 -14.76 1.46
CA ALA A 97 6.98 -14.01 1.70
C ALA A 97 7.23 -12.77 2.59
N ALA A 98 8.05 -12.91 3.63
CA ALA A 98 8.44 -11.79 4.47
C ALA A 98 9.26 -10.74 3.69
N GLN A 99 10.14 -11.18 2.78
CA GLN A 99 10.91 -10.28 1.91
C GLN A 99 10.02 -9.49 0.96
N GLU A 100 8.99 -10.10 0.36
CA GLU A 100 8.02 -9.38 -0.48
C GLU A 100 7.30 -8.29 0.33
N LEU A 101 6.85 -8.59 1.56
CA LEU A 101 6.24 -7.57 2.43
C LEU A 101 7.20 -6.41 2.71
N LYS A 102 8.48 -6.70 2.97
CA LYS A 102 9.51 -5.68 3.22
C LYS A 102 9.86 -4.85 1.99
N LEU A 103 9.80 -5.46 0.81
CA LEU A 103 9.98 -4.75 -0.46
C LEU A 103 8.86 -3.72 -0.66
N ILE A 104 7.61 -4.09 -0.35
CA ILE A 104 6.47 -3.17 -0.43
C ILE A 104 6.58 -2.05 0.60
N GLU A 105 6.94 -2.35 1.86
CA GLU A 105 7.19 -1.34 2.89
C GLU A 105 8.26 -0.33 2.45
N ALA A 106 9.41 -0.80 1.96
CA ALA A 106 10.49 0.07 1.51
C ALA A 106 10.06 0.97 0.34
N SER A 107 9.26 0.42 -0.59
CA SER A 107 8.70 1.16 -1.72
C SER A 107 7.72 2.23 -1.26
N ALA A 108 6.83 1.90 -0.32
CA ALA A 108 5.88 2.83 0.28
C ALA A 108 6.59 3.98 0.99
N HIS A 109 7.63 3.69 1.79
CA HIS A 109 8.45 4.72 2.42
C HIS A 109 9.13 5.65 1.41
N ARG A 110 9.65 5.10 0.31
CA ARG A 110 10.30 5.91 -0.74
C ARG A 110 9.30 6.83 -1.43
N LEU A 111 8.10 6.33 -1.73
CA LEU A 111 7.02 7.12 -2.32
C LEU A 111 6.52 8.21 -1.37
N ALA A 112 6.29 7.88 -0.10
CA ALA A 112 5.88 8.84 0.92
C ALA A 112 6.92 9.95 1.09
N ARG A 113 8.21 9.59 1.18
CA ARG A 113 9.30 10.56 1.26
C ARG A 113 9.38 11.44 0.03
N ALA A 114 9.19 10.90 -1.17
CA ALA A 114 9.19 11.67 -2.41
C ALA A 114 8.05 12.71 -2.42
N ARG A 115 6.84 12.32 -2.02
CA ARG A 115 5.71 13.25 -1.88
C ARG A 115 6.00 14.36 -0.87
N VAL A 116 6.59 14.03 0.26
CA VAL A 116 6.97 15.03 1.28
C VAL A 116 8.09 15.95 0.79
N LEU A 117 8.99 15.49 -0.10
CA LEU A 117 10.05 16.31 -0.69
C LEU A 117 9.54 17.29 -1.75
N THR A 118 8.39 17.02 -2.37
CA THR A 118 7.77 17.92 -3.35
C THR A 118 6.86 18.98 -2.73
N LEU A 119 6.59 18.90 -1.41
CA LEU A 119 5.76 19.91 -0.74
C LEU A 119 6.50 21.25 -0.64
N PRO A 120 5.81 22.39 -0.83
CA PRO A 120 6.41 23.70 -0.65
C PRO A 120 7.01 23.82 0.74
N ILE A 121 8.28 24.23 0.80
CA ILE A 121 8.94 24.54 2.08
C ILE A 121 8.69 26.01 2.36
N LEU A 122 7.84 26.30 3.34
CA LEU A 122 7.54 27.64 3.81
C LEU A 122 8.53 28.03 4.91
N SER A 123 9.83 27.99 4.60
CA SER A 123 10.92 28.17 5.57
C SER A 123 11.20 29.62 5.96
N SER A 124 10.49 30.57 5.37
CA SER A 124 10.61 32.00 5.69
C SER A 124 9.25 32.69 5.56
N TRP A 125 9.13 33.86 6.19
CA TRP A 125 7.95 34.71 6.04
C TRP A 125 7.67 35.05 4.57
N ASN A 126 8.71 35.37 3.79
CA ASN A 126 8.55 35.62 2.36
C ASN A 126 8.02 34.40 1.61
N ALA A 127 8.50 33.19 1.92
CA ALA A 127 7.99 31.98 1.29
C ALA A 127 6.49 31.74 1.59
N VAL A 128 6.03 32.09 2.80
CA VAL A 128 4.60 32.05 3.16
C VAL A 128 3.82 33.09 2.34
N VAL A 129 4.32 34.32 2.25
CA VAL A 129 3.69 35.41 1.49
C VAL A 129 3.61 35.07 -0.01
N ASP A 130 4.68 34.54 -0.60
CA ASP A 130 4.75 34.11 -2.00
C ASP A 130 3.77 32.97 -2.29
N TYR A 131 3.67 32.00 -1.37
CA TYR A 131 2.70 30.92 -1.46
C TYR A 131 1.27 31.44 -1.40
N CYS A 132 0.95 32.28 -0.41
CA CYS A 132 -0.34 32.92 -0.27
C CYS A 132 -0.69 33.76 -1.50
N HIS A 133 0.25 34.52 -2.06
CA HIS A 133 0.02 35.24 -3.32
C HIS A 133 -0.28 34.29 -4.47
N THR A 134 0.44 33.17 -4.60
CA THR A 134 0.18 32.19 -5.65
C THR A 134 -1.23 31.58 -5.54
N VAL A 135 -1.64 31.21 -4.33
CA VAL A 135 -2.94 30.56 -4.07
C VAL A 135 -4.11 31.56 -4.10
N LEU A 136 -3.91 32.76 -3.57
CA LEU A 136 -4.97 33.76 -3.37
C LEU A 136 -5.06 34.80 -4.48
N SER A 137 -4.03 34.95 -5.34
CA SER A 137 -4.01 35.98 -6.41
C SER A 137 -5.20 35.94 -7.36
N HIS A 138 -5.80 34.76 -7.55
CA HIS A 138 -6.95 34.57 -8.44
C HIS A 138 -8.29 34.44 -7.68
N CYS A 139 -8.29 34.64 -6.35
CA CYS A 139 -9.49 34.57 -5.52
C CYS A 139 -10.09 35.97 -5.35
N GLY A 140 -11.25 36.25 -5.96
CA GLY A 140 -11.96 37.52 -5.82
C GLY A 140 -12.73 37.72 -4.50
N ILE A 141 -12.52 36.84 -3.52
CA ILE A 141 -13.18 36.86 -2.20
C ILE A 141 -12.16 36.50 -1.12
N GLU A 142 -12.32 37.07 0.08
CA GLU A 142 -11.44 36.82 1.20
C GLU A 142 -11.56 35.37 1.69
N ARG A 143 -10.41 34.73 1.90
CA ARG A 143 -10.30 33.36 2.42
C ARG A 143 -9.32 33.35 3.58
N LEU A 144 -9.73 32.76 4.69
CA LEU A 144 -8.85 32.43 5.80
C LEU A 144 -8.30 31.02 5.58
N HIS A 145 -6.99 30.93 5.37
CA HIS A 145 -6.29 29.67 5.19
C HIS A 145 -5.53 29.28 6.46
N VAL A 146 -5.59 28.00 6.84
CA VAL A 146 -4.80 27.38 7.90
C VAL A 146 -3.81 26.44 7.24
N LEU A 147 -2.53 26.78 7.36
CA LEU A 147 -1.43 26.03 6.78
C LEU A 147 -0.86 25.08 7.84
N TYR A 148 -0.99 23.78 7.63
CA TYR A 148 -0.40 22.76 8.49
C TYR A 148 1.00 22.45 8.02
N LEU A 149 2.00 22.68 8.88
CA LEU A 149 3.41 22.51 8.57
C LEU A 149 4.02 21.33 9.34
N ASP A 150 4.95 20.62 8.71
CA ASP A 150 5.79 19.64 9.42
C ASP A 150 6.92 20.33 10.21
N ARG A 151 7.71 19.56 10.97
CA ARG A 151 8.86 20.08 11.75
C ARG A 151 9.96 20.74 10.90
N LYS A 152 9.90 20.62 9.57
CA LYS A 152 10.83 21.23 8.61
C LYS A 152 10.15 22.34 7.80
N ASN A 153 9.01 22.87 8.27
CA ASN A 153 8.22 23.91 7.64
C ASN A 153 7.68 23.54 6.24
N ARG A 154 7.43 22.24 5.99
CA ARG A 154 6.81 21.79 4.74
C ARG A 154 5.31 21.84 4.85
N LEU A 155 4.65 22.40 3.84
CA LEU A 155 3.20 22.48 3.78
C LEU A 155 2.58 21.10 3.58
N ILE A 156 1.99 20.55 4.64
CA ILE A 156 1.29 19.27 4.64
C ILE A 156 -0.12 19.45 4.07
N VAL A 157 -0.83 20.48 4.55
CA VAL A 157 -2.22 20.79 4.16
C VAL A 157 -2.40 22.30 4.15
N ASP A 158 -3.13 22.78 3.15
CA ASP A 158 -3.71 24.11 3.10
C ASP A 158 -5.24 23.98 3.23
N GLU A 159 -5.80 24.41 4.35
CA GLU A 159 -7.23 24.31 4.67
C GLU A 159 -7.89 25.70 4.65
N VAL A 160 -9.00 25.85 3.92
CA VAL A 160 -9.82 27.08 3.98
C VAL A 160 -10.72 27.02 5.22
N ALA A 161 -10.27 27.61 6.32
CA ALA A 161 -10.99 27.61 7.59
C ALA A 161 -12.22 28.53 7.61
N ALA A 162 -12.24 29.57 6.78
CA ALA A 162 -13.41 30.43 6.60
C ALA A 162 -13.33 31.18 5.27
N GLN A 163 -14.49 31.52 4.71
CA GLN A 163 -14.63 32.24 3.45
C GLN A 163 -15.62 33.38 3.66
N GLY A 164 -15.19 34.61 3.39
CA GLY A 164 -15.94 35.83 3.65
C GLY A 164 -16.43 36.55 2.39
N THR A 165 -17.10 37.67 2.59
CA THR A 165 -17.28 38.74 1.58
C THR A 165 -16.21 39.82 1.79
N VAL A 166 -16.12 40.79 0.87
CA VAL A 166 -15.02 41.78 0.71
C VAL A 166 -14.54 42.48 2.00
N ASP A 167 -15.34 42.53 3.07
CA ASP A 167 -15.01 43.24 4.31
C ASP A 167 -15.06 42.36 5.59
N HIS A 168 -15.37 41.06 5.50
CA HIS A 168 -15.45 40.21 6.69
C HIS A 168 -15.35 38.70 6.42
N VAL A 169 -14.41 38.06 7.11
CA VAL A 169 -14.37 36.59 7.30
C VAL A 169 -14.71 36.24 8.76
N PRO A 170 -15.84 35.57 9.05
CA PRO A 170 -16.17 35.17 10.42
C PRO A 170 -15.30 33.99 10.88
N VAL A 171 -14.54 34.17 11.96
CA VAL A 171 -13.73 33.12 12.59
C VAL A 171 -14.61 32.33 13.57
N ARG A 172 -14.89 31.05 13.29
CA ARG A 172 -15.46 30.11 14.27
C ARG A 172 -14.36 29.23 14.84
N THR A 173 -13.97 29.47 16.08
CA THR A 173 -13.17 28.52 16.86
C THR A 173 -14.06 27.32 17.25
N ALA A 174 -14.03 26.25 16.46
CA ALA A 174 -14.55 24.96 16.91
C ALA A 174 -13.49 24.29 17.79
N MET A 175 -13.38 24.74 19.05
CA MET A 175 -12.89 23.85 20.11
C MET A 175 -14.06 22.94 20.50
N GLN A 176 -14.06 21.70 20.00
CA GLN A 176 -14.84 20.63 20.61
C GLN A 176 -13.89 19.77 21.46
N LYS A 177 -14.26 19.67 22.73
CA LYS A 177 -13.69 18.80 23.76
C LYS A 177 -13.76 17.34 23.36
#